data_AF-A0A074YUL7-F1
#
_entry.id   AF-A0A074YUL7-F1
#
_cell.length_a   1.000
_cell.length_b   1.000
_cell.length_c   1.000
_cell.angle_alpha   90.00
_cell.angle_beta   90.00
_cell.angle_gamma   90.00
#
_symmetry.space_group_name_H-M   'P 1'
#
loop_
_entity.id
_entity.type
_entity.pdbx_description
1 polymer ?
#
loop_
_entity_poly.entity_id
_entity_poly.type
_entity_poly.pdbx_seq_one_letter_code
_entity_poly.pdbx_strand_id
1 'polypeptide(L)' 'MCPGYTAVLHMHSTMKEVRLRTIICRIDKKTNQKTEIRPRFIKQDDAAVVRFE' A
#
# COMPACT_ATOMS: atom_id res chain seq x y z
N MET A 1 0.05 4.32 -7.50
CA MET A 1 1.22 3.60 -6.95
C MET A 1 1.26 2.19 -7.49
N CYS A 2 2.45 1.68 -7.80
CA CYS A 2 2.67 0.36 -8.41
C CYS A 2 3.68 -0.46 -7.58
N PRO A 3 3.69 -1.80 -7.70
CA PRO A 3 4.73 -2.63 -7.10
C PRO A 3 6.12 -2.23 -7.60
N GLY A 4 7.11 -2.19 -6.71
CA GLY A 4 8.47 -1.78 -7.00
C GLY A 4 8.78 -0.31 -6.66
N TYR A 5 7.77 0.48 -6.27
CA TYR A 5 7.96 1.86 -5.83
C TYR A 5 8.75 1.94 -4.51
N THR A 6 9.79 2.77 -4.49
CA THR A 6 10.58 3.05 -3.28
C THR A 6 10.04 4.30 -2.60
N ALA A 7 9.90 4.25 -1.28
CA ALA A 7 9.41 5.35 -0.47
C ALA A 7 10.17 5.43 0.86
N VAL A 8 10.06 6.58 1.53
CA VAL A 8 10.55 6.71 2.91
C VAL A 8 9.37 6.46 3.86
N LEU A 9 9.53 5.48 4.74
CA LEU A 9 8.60 5.21 5.81
C LEU A 9 9.04 5.96 7.06
N HIS A 10 8.19 6.87 7.51
CA HIS A 10 8.36 7.61 8.74
C HIS A 10 7.64 6.88 9.87
N MET A 11 8.39 6.34 10.84
CA MET A 11 7.86 5.68 12.04
C MET A 11 8.36 6.39 13.28
N HIS A 12 7.47 7.07 14.02
CA HIS A 12 7.75 7.77 15.28
C HIS A 12 9.03 8.64 15.25
N SER A 13 10.22 8.08 15.51
CA SER A 13 11.51 8.79 15.50
C SER A 13 12.50 8.27 14.42
N THR A 14 12.16 7.21 13.70
CA THR A 14 13.01 6.60 12.67
C THR A 14 12.43 6.84 11.27
N MET A 15 13.29 7.17 10.33
CA MET A 15 12.99 7.14 8.89
C MET A 15 13.74 5.97 8.25
N LYS A 16 13.04 5.18 7.43
CA LYS A 16 13.63 4.05 6.73
C LYS A 16 13.18 4.06 5.28
N GLU A 17 14.12 3.89 4.36
CA GLU A 17 13.77 3.60 2.97
C GLU A 17 13.16 2.20 2.90
N VAL A 18 11.96 2.12 2.33
CA VAL A 18 11.22 0.88 2.14
C VAL A 18 10.79 0.75 0.69
N ARG A 19 10.73 -0.48 0.19
CA ARG A 19 10.24 -0.77 -1.15
C ARG A 19 8.89 -1.45 -1.10
N LEU A 20 7.93 -1.01 -1.91
CA LEU A 20 6.67 -1.74 -2.09
C LEU A 20 6.93 -3.04 -2.87
N ARG A 21 6.80 -4.18 -2.21
CA ARG A 21 7.00 -5.49 -2.83
C ARG A 21 5.77 -5.95 -3.61
N THR A 22 4.60 -5.90 -2.97
CA THR A 22 3.33 -6.28 -3.61
C THR A 22 2.15 -5.61 -2.93
N ILE A 23 1.08 -5.39 -3.69
CA ILE A 23 -0.20 -4.96 -3.18
C ILE A 23 -1.06 -6.21 -2.99
N ILE A 24 -1.57 -6.43 -1.77
CA ILE A 24 -2.33 -7.64 -1.42
C ILE A 24 -3.79 -7.47 -1.81
N CYS A 25 -4.42 -6.39 -1.36
CA CYS A 25 -5.83 -6.15 -1.57
C CYS A 25 -6.16 -4.67 -1.44
N ARG A 26 -7.14 -4.20 -2.20
CA ARG A 26 -7.77 -2.90 -2.00
C ARG A 26 -8.91 -3.01 -0.98
N ILE A 27 -9.01 -2.03 -0.09
CA ILE A 27 -10.03 -1.95 0.96
C ILE A 27 -10.92 -0.75 0.67
N ASP A 28 -12.23 -0.96 0.72
CA ASP A 28 -13.19 0.13 0.70
C ASP A 28 -13.22 0.84 2.06
N LYS A 29 -12.95 2.15 2.08
CA LYS A 29 -12.84 2.94 3.33
C LYS A 29 -14.14 3.00 4.14
N LYS A 30 -15.30 2.82 3.51
CA LYS A 30 -16.61 2.94 4.17
C LYS A 30 -17.04 1.64 4.83
N THR A 31 -16.82 0.53 4.14
CA THR A 31 -17.29 -0.80 4.55
C THR A 31 -16.18 -1.67 5.14
N ASN A 32 -14.91 -1.25 5.03
CA ASN A 32 -13.72 -2.04 5.35
C ASN A 32 -13.66 -3.40 4.64
N GLN A 33 -14.45 -3.58 3.58
CA GLN A 33 -14.48 -4.80 2.80
C GLN A 33 -13.36 -4.81 1.76
N LYS A 34 -12.89 -6.02 1.47
CA LYS A 34 -11.89 -6.29 0.44
C LYS A 34 -12.57 -6.25 -0.92
N THR A 35 -12.30 -5.23 -1.71
CA THR A 35 -12.93 -5.07 -3.04
C THR A 35 -12.19 -5.85 -4.12
N GLU A 36 -10.87 -5.66 -4.21
CA GLU A 36 -10.06 -6.23 -5.30
C GLU A 36 -8.83 -6.94 -4.73
N ILE A 37 -8.69 -8.21 -5.05
CA ILE A 37 -7.58 -9.07 -4.62
C ILE A 37 -6.45 -8.92 -5.64
N ARG A 38 -5.27 -8.48 -5.19
CA ARG A 38 -4.06 -8.20 -6.00
C ARG A 38 -4.26 -7.16 -7.12
N PRO A 39 -4.63 -5.92 -6.79
CA PRO A 39 -4.69 -4.84 -7.78
C PRO A 39 -3.30 -4.55 -8.36
N ARG A 40 -3.23 -4.24 -9.66
CA ARG A 40 -1.97 -3.84 -10.32
C ARG A 40 -1.55 -2.40 -9.99
N PHE A 41 -2.52 -1.54 -9.68
CA PHE A 41 -2.32 -0.13 -9.39
C PHE A 41 -3.29 0.34 -8.30
N ILE A 42 -2.84 1.31 -7.50
CA ILE A 42 -3.67 2.01 -6.50
C ILE A 42 -3.74 3.49 -6.91
N LYS A 43 -4.92 4.11 -6.88
CA LYS A 43 -5.10 5.55 -7.15
C LYS A 43 -4.88 6.37 -5.86
N GLN A 44 -4.70 7.68 -6.01
CA GLN A 44 -4.75 8.59 -4.86
C GLN A 44 -6.16 8.50 -4.22
N ASP A 45 -6.20 8.56 -2.90
CA ASP A 45 -7.38 8.34 -2.05
C ASP A 45 -7.84 6.88 -1.86
N ASP A 46 -7.19 5.87 -2.46
CA ASP A 46 -7.55 4.47 -2.18
C ASP A 46 -6.87 3.90 -0.93
N ALA A 47 -7.61 3.12 -0.15
CA ALA A 47 -7.05 2.31 0.94
C ALA A 47 -6.66 0.92 0.41
N ALA A 48 -5.47 0.45 0.74
CA ALA A 48 -4.99 -0.86 0.32
C ALA A 48 -4.03 -1.45 1.35
N VAL A 49 -4.00 -2.78 1.42
CA VAL A 49 -3.00 -3.52 2.18
C VAL A 49 -1.83 -3.83 1.26
N VAL A 50 -0.65 -3.36 1.64
CA VAL A 50 0.58 -3.52 0.88
C VAL A 50 1.64 -4.22 1.72
N ARG A 51 2.55 -4.93 1.06
CA ARG A 51 3.71 -5.55 1.69
C ARG A 51 4.96 -4.75 1.32
N PHE A 52 5.65 -4.27 2.34
CA PHE A 52 6.94 -3.60 2.20
C PHE A 52 8.09 -4.61 2.33
N GLU A 53 9.24 -4.26 1.76
CA GLU A 53 10.54 -4.90 1.91
C GLU A 53 11.57 -3.85 2.34
#